data_AF-A0A7Y0GNH0-F1
#
_entry.id   AF-A0A7Y0GNH0-F1
#
_cell.length_a   1.000
_cell.length_b   1.000
_cell.length_c   1.000
_cell.angle_alpha   90.00
_cell.angle_beta   90.00
_cell.angle_gamma   90.00
#
_symmetry.space_group_name_H-M   'P 1'
#
loop_
_entity.id
_entity.type
_entity.pdbx_description
1 polymer ?
#
loop_
_entity_poly.entity_id
_entity_poly.type
_entity_poly.pdbx_seq_one_letter_code
_entity_poly.pdbx_strand_id
1 'polypeptide(L)'
;MTSPTPADPTSAEHASVERLRERTAREFARVRGDLEALVRIPSVSNADFDQAHVAASAAAVGDLLRGAGFDDVRILTAQRSD
;
A
#
# COMPACT_ATOMS: atom_id res chain seq x y z
N MET A 1 35.04 30.94 -2.07
CA MET A 1 33.85 30.16 -2.42
C MET A 1 34.13 28.73 -1.99
N THR A 2 33.73 28.37 -0.77
CA THR A 2 34.11 27.10 -0.12
C THR A 2 33.12 26.02 -0.54
N SER A 3 33.56 25.03 -1.31
CA SER A 3 32.75 23.87 -1.68
C SER A 3 32.47 23.01 -0.44
N PRO A 4 31.26 22.44 -0.27
CA PRO A 4 31.00 21.50 0.80
C PRO A 4 31.83 20.22 0.61
N THR A 5 32.51 19.79 1.67
CA THR A 5 33.18 18.49 1.75
C THR A 5 32.17 17.36 1.47
N PRO A 6 32.47 16.38 0.60
CA PRO A 6 31.58 15.26 0.38
C PRO A 6 31.46 14.44 1.66
N ALA A 7 30.22 14.16 2.09
CA ALA A 7 29.95 13.28 3.21
C ALA A 7 30.39 11.84 2.89
N ASP A 8 30.85 11.12 3.92
CA ASP A 8 31.18 9.70 3.84
C ASP A 8 29.94 8.90 3.38
N PRO A 9 30.03 8.09 2.30
CA PRO A 9 28.89 7.37 1.73
C PRO A 9 28.15 6.49 2.75
N THR A 10 28.89 5.87 3.69
CA THR A 10 28.33 5.01 4.74
C THR A 10 27.40 5.79 5.69
N SER A 11 27.76 7.03 6.00
CA SER A 11 26.94 7.89 6.89
C SER A 11 25.68 8.37 6.20
N ALA A 12 25.74 8.63 4.89
CA ALA A 12 24.58 9.02 4.09
C ALA A 12 23.54 7.89 3.97
N GLU A 13 24.00 6.65 3.88
CA GLU A 13 23.15 5.45 3.90
C GLU A 13 22.44 5.29 5.24
N HIS A 14 23.17 5.36 6.36
CA HIS A 14 22.57 5.30 7.70
C HIS A 14 21.50 6.38 7.91
N ALA A 15 21.76 7.62 7.49
CA ALA A 15 20.78 8.69 7.56
C ALA A 15 19.54 8.42 6.69
N SER A 16 19.69 7.70 5.57
CA SER A 16 18.58 7.31 4.71
C SER A 16 17.71 6.21 5.33
N VAL A 17 18.33 5.21 5.95
CA VAL A 17 17.62 4.16 6.69
C VAL A 17 16.84 4.76 7.86
N GLU A 18 17.42 5.69 8.60
CA GLU A 18 16.72 6.32 9.73
C GLU A 18 15.52 7.15 9.26
N ARG A 19 15.67 7.93 8.17
CA ARG A 19 14.54 8.63 7.54
C ARG A 19 13.41 7.70 7.11
N LEU A 20 13.73 6.53 6.56
CA LEU A 20 12.73 5.53 6.20
C LEU A 20 12.04 4.97 7.45
N ARG A 21 12.81 4.63 8.49
CA ARG A 21 12.29 4.10 9.74
C ARG A 21 11.33 5.07 10.42
N GLU A 22 11.70 6.35 10.50
CA GLU A 22 10.82 7.39 11.03
C GLU A 22 9.54 7.57 10.20
N ARG A 23 9.65 7.58 8.86
CA ARG A 23 8.48 7.68 7.98
C ARG A 23 7.54 6.49 8.19
N THR A 24 8.07 5.28 8.22
CA THR A 24 7.30 4.06 8.47
C THR A 24 6.60 4.12 9.83
N ALA A 25 7.30 4.55 10.89
CA ALA A 25 6.71 4.68 12.21
C ALA A 25 5.54 5.69 12.24
N ARG A 26 5.68 6.81 11.52
CA ARG A 26 4.60 7.81 11.38
C ARG A 26 3.38 7.27 10.63
N GLU A 27 3.60 6.48 9.57
CA GLU A 27 2.50 5.92 8.75
C GLU A 27 1.82 4.70 9.39
N PHE A 28 2.45 4.03 10.36
CA PHE A 28 1.99 2.73 10.86
C PHE A 28 0.55 2.72 11.37
N ALA A 29 0.13 3.75 12.09
CA ALA A 29 -1.23 3.85 12.61
C ALA A 29 -2.29 3.92 11.48
N ARG A 30 -1.97 4.65 10.40
CA ARG A 30 -2.82 4.75 9.23
C ARG A 30 -2.89 3.40 8.49
N VAL A 31 -1.73 2.79 8.21
CA VAL A 31 -1.66 1.48 7.55
C VAL A 31 -2.45 0.41 8.32
N ARG A 32 -2.38 0.43 9.65
CA ARG A 32 -3.18 -0.47 10.49
C ARG A 32 -4.67 -0.22 10.32
N GLY A 33 -5.11 1.04 10.33
CA GLY A 33 -6.52 1.39 10.11
C GLY A 33 -7.03 0.96 8.74
N ASP A 34 -6.23 1.15 7.70
CA ASP A 34 -6.56 0.70 6.34
C ASP A 34 -6.71 -0.83 6.29
N LEU A 35 -5.82 -1.58 6.96
CA LEU A 35 -5.91 -3.03 7.07
C LEU A 35 -7.14 -3.49 7.86
N GLU A 36 -7.44 -2.82 8.98
CA GLU A 36 -8.64 -3.09 9.78
C GLU A 36 -9.92 -2.89 8.95
N ALA A 37 -9.96 -1.85 8.11
CA ALA A 37 -11.07 -1.59 7.20
C ALA A 37 -11.22 -2.69 6.14
N LEU A 38 -10.11 -3.11 5.51
CA LEU A 38 -10.11 -4.19 4.53
C LEU A 38 -10.56 -5.53 5.11
N VAL A 39 -10.03 -5.91 6.28
CA VAL A 39 -10.35 -7.20 6.94
C VAL A 39 -11.82 -7.25 7.39
N ARG A 40 -12.47 -6.11 7.59
CA ARG A 40 -13.91 -6.05 7.91
C ARG A 40 -14.81 -6.42 6.73
N ILE A 41 -14.29 -6.38 5.50
CA ILE A 41 -15.02 -6.80 4.30
C ILE A 41 -15.00 -8.33 4.25
N PRO A 42 -16.16 -9.03 4.29
CA PRO A 42 -16.21 -10.50 4.27
C PRO A 42 -15.98 -11.05 2.86
N SER A 43 -14.83 -10.72 2.27
CA SER A 43 -14.43 -10.98 0.89
C SER A 43 -13.94 -12.42 0.68
N VAL A 44 -14.84 -13.39 0.81
CA VAL A 44 -14.55 -14.81 0.55
C VAL A 44 -14.77 -15.11 -0.94
N SER A 45 -13.73 -15.60 -1.64
CA SER A 45 -13.75 -15.86 -3.09
C SER A 45 -14.40 -17.19 -3.50
N ASN A 46 -14.82 -18.00 -2.53
CA ASN A 46 -15.60 -19.20 -2.81
C ASN A 46 -16.99 -18.79 -3.35
N ALA A 47 -17.44 -19.46 -4.43
CA ALA A 47 -18.67 -19.17 -5.14
C ALA A 47 -19.94 -19.31 -4.28
N ASP A 48 -19.88 -20.06 -3.19
CA ASP A 48 -21.00 -20.22 -2.25
C ASP A 48 -21.27 -18.95 -1.40
N PHE A 49 -20.35 -17.97 -1.42
CA PHE A 49 -20.45 -16.69 -0.71
C PHE A 49 -20.80 -15.55 -1.65
N ASP A 50 -21.28 -14.43 -1.09
CA ASP A 50 -21.65 -13.25 -1.86
C ASP A 50 -20.42 -12.59 -2.51
N GLN A 51 -20.36 -12.67 -3.84
CA GLN A 51 -19.28 -12.11 -4.65
C GLN A 51 -19.27 -10.58 -4.67
N ALA A 52 -20.34 -9.91 -4.23
CA ALA A 52 -20.36 -8.46 -4.05
C ALA A 52 -19.30 -8.01 -3.02
N HIS A 53 -18.98 -8.85 -2.03
CA HIS A 53 -17.93 -8.55 -1.05
C HIS A 53 -16.52 -8.60 -1.67
N VAL A 54 -16.29 -9.46 -2.65
CA VAL A 54 -15.04 -9.50 -3.40
C VAL A 54 -14.88 -8.24 -4.25
N ALA A 55 -15.95 -7.83 -4.93
CA ALA A 55 -15.96 -6.59 -5.71
C ALA A 55 -15.73 -5.35 -4.81
N ALA A 56 -16.36 -5.31 -3.63
CA ALA A 56 -16.16 -4.23 -2.66
C ALA A 56 -14.73 -4.18 -2.11
N SER A 57 -14.12 -5.33 -1.81
CA SER A 57 -12.71 -5.43 -1.41
C SER A 57 -11.77 -4.93 -2.51
N ALA A 58 -12.01 -5.34 -3.77
CA ALA A 58 -11.23 -4.87 -4.91
C ALA A 58 -11.33 -3.35 -5.10
N ALA A 59 -12.52 -2.76 -4.91
CA ALA A 59 -12.71 -1.32 -4.95
C ALA A 59 -11.92 -0.60 -3.84
N ALA A 60 -12.01 -1.09 -2.59
CA ALA A 60 -11.29 -0.50 -1.46
C ALA A 60 -9.77 -0.54 -1.66
N VAL A 61 -9.21 -1.66 -2.13
CA VAL A 61 -7.78 -1.75 -2.49
C VAL A 61 -7.43 -0.81 -3.62
N GLY A 62 -8.31 -0.67 -4.62
CA GLY A 62 -8.12 0.26 -5.72
C GLY A 62 -7.97 1.70 -5.24
N ASP A 63 -8.79 2.12 -4.27
CA ASP A 63 -8.72 3.46 -3.68
C ASP A 63 -7.46 3.66 -2.82
N LEU A 64 -7.01 2.62 -2.10
CA LEU A 64 -5.73 2.67 -1.37
C LEU A 64 -4.54 2.86 -2.33
N LEU A 65 -4.52 2.15 -3.45
CA LEU A 65 -3.47 2.31 -4.47
C LEU A 65 -3.49 3.72 -5.07
N ARG A 66 -4.66 4.25 -5.44
CA ARG A 66 -4.76 5.64 -5.92
C ARG A 66 -4.27 6.63 -4.86
N GLY A 67 -4.66 6.44 -3.61
CA GLY A 67 -4.21 7.27 -2.48
C GLY A 67 -2.70 7.16 -2.18
N ALA A 68 -2.04 6.10 -2.64
CA ALA A 68 -0.59 5.92 -2.56
C ALA A 68 0.16 6.53 -3.76
N GLY A 69 -0.53 7.12 -4.73
CA GLY A 69 0.05 7.79 -5.90
C GLY A 69 0.12 6.93 -7.16
N PHE A 70 -0.66 5.85 -7.24
CA PHE A 70 -0.79 5.07 -8.48
C PHE A 70 -1.84 5.70 -9.39
N ASP A 71 -1.40 6.19 -10.56
CA ASP A 71 -2.28 6.93 -11.50
C ASP A 71 -3.21 6.02 -12.32
N ASP A 72 -2.76 4.82 -12.69
CA ASP A 72 -3.55 3.83 -13.44
C ASP A 72 -3.87 2.62 -12.55
N VAL A 73 -5.10 2.57 -12.04
CA VAL A 73 -5.63 1.47 -11.23
C VAL A 73 -6.89 0.92 -11.88
N ARG A 74 -6.80 -0.34 -12.34
CA ARG A 74 -7.85 -1.07 -13.04
C ARG A 74 -8.25 -2.33 -12.27
N ILE A 75 -9.56 -2.52 -12.10
CA ILE A 75 -10.14 -3.76 -11.59
C ILE A 75 -10.55 -4.59 -12.79
N LEU A 76 -10.00 -5.80 -12.90
CA LEU A 76 -10.27 -6.72 -14.01
C LEU A 76 -11.00 -7.95 -13.48
N THR A 77 -11.96 -8.44 -14.25
CA THR A 77 -12.67 -9.69 -13.95
C THR A 77 -12.19 -10.77 -14.91
N ALA A 78 -11.66 -11.86 -14.38
CA ALA A 78 -11.35 -13.03 -15.19
C ALA A 78 -12.65 -13.74 -15.58
N GLN A 79 -12.81 -14.04 -16.87
CA GLN A 79 -13.78 -15.04 -17.32
C GLN A 79 -13.24 -16.40 -16.86
N ARG A 80 -14.05 -17.19 -16.15
CA ARG A 80 -13.67 -18.57 -15.81
C ARG A 80 -13.49 -19.33 -17.13
N SER A 81 -12.29 -19.88 -17.35
CA SER A 81 -12.09 -20.88 -18.41
C SER A 81 -12.84 -22.14 -18.01
N ASP A 82 -13.64 -22.69 -18.91
CA ASP A 82 -14.32 -23.99 -18.75
C ASP A 82 -13.33 -25.13 -18.48
#